data_AF-A0A847I5D7-F1
#
_entry.id   AF-A0A847I5D7-F1
#
_cell.length_a   1.000
_cell.length_b   1.000
_cell.length_c   1.000
_cell.angle_alpha   90.00
_cell.angle_beta   90.00
_cell.angle_gamma   90.00
#
_symmetry.space_group_name_H-M   'P 1'
#
loop_
_entity.id
_entity.type
_entity.pdbx_description
1 polymer ?
#
loop_
_entity_poly.entity_id
_entity_poly.type
_entity_poly.pdbx_seq_one_letter_code
_entity_poly.pdbx_strand_id
1 'polypeptide(L)'
;MAKPKVATTSLAGCFGCHMSLLDIDDRILKLVELVDFDKSPVDDIKEFTGRCAVGLIEGGCCNEENVRVLKDFREHCDILISVGDCAIMGGIPAMRNMVPLKECL
;
A
#
# COMPACT_ATOMS: atom_id res chain seq x y z
N MET A 1 0.48 -0.77 -26.85
CA MET A 1 -0.40 -0.18 -25.81
C MET A 1 0.50 0.27 -24.67
N ALA A 2 0.15 1.33 -23.93
CA ALA A 2 0.90 1.69 -22.73
C ALA A 2 0.73 0.59 -21.67
N LYS A 3 1.77 0.33 -20.86
CA LYS A 3 1.69 -0.64 -19.77
C LYS A 3 0.66 -0.13 -18.73
N PRO A 4 -0.14 -0.99 -18.10
CA PRO A 4 -1.00 -0.57 -17.00
C PRO A 4 -0.15 -0.07 -15.82
N LYS A 5 -0.62 0.99 -15.17
CA LYS A 5 0.04 1.58 -14.00
C LYS A 5 -0.40 0.92 -12.70
N VAL A 6 0.54 0.65 -11.81
CA VAL A 6 0.32 0.09 -10.47
C VAL A 6 0.91 1.04 -9.42
N ALA A 7 0.13 1.42 -8.42
CA ALA A 7 0.61 2.18 -7.27
C ALA A 7 0.57 1.31 -6.02
N THR A 8 1.46 1.60 -5.05
CA THR A 8 1.49 0.86 -3.78
C THR A 8 1.70 1.79 -2.59
N THR A 9 1.18 1.45 -1.43
CA THR A 9 1.44 2.22 -0.20
C THR A 9 1.45 1.33 1.02
N SER A 10 2.23 1.75 2.01
CA SER A 10 2.27 1.15 3.35
C SER A 10 1.69 2.14 4.36
N LEU A 11 0.56 1.78 4.96
CA LEU A 11 -0.11 2.54 6.00
C LEU A 11 0.35 2.06 7.39
N ALA A 12 -0.57 1.69 8.29
CA ALA A 12 -0.26 1.04 9.56
C ALA A 12 0.09 -0.45 9.35
N GLY A 13 1.24 -0.68 8.70
CA GLY A 13 1.82 -1.99 8.41
C GLY A 13 3.25 -2.09 8.90
N CYS A 14 3.89 -3.22 8.63
CA CYS A 14 5.30 -3.47 8.99
C CYS A 14 6.24 -3.46 7.78
N PHE A 15 5.73 -3.12 6.60
CA PHE A 15 6.41 -3.23 5.29
C PHE A 15 6.63 -4.68 4.81
N GLY A 16 6.14 -5.67 5.56
CA GLY A 16 6.33 -7.08 5.26
C GLY A 16 5.58 -7.55 4.01
N CYS A 17 4.46 -6.91 3.65
CA CYS A 17 3.76 -7.28 2.42
C CYS A 17 4.50 -6.77 1.18
N HIS A 18 5.12 -5.59 1.27
CA HIS A 18 6.04 -5.11 0.24
C HIS A 18 7.29 -5.99 0.14
N MET A 19 7.85 -6.46 1.26
CA MET A 19 8.95 -7.44 1.21
C MET A 19 8.51 -8.74 0.53
N SER A 20 7.34 -9.27 0.86
CA SER A 20 6.80 -10.45 0.17
C SER A 20 6.53 -10.22 -1.33
N LEU A 21 6.24 -8.99 -1.75
CA LEU A 21 6.16 -8.62 -3.17
C LEU A 21 7.55 -8.62 -3.82
N LEU A 22 8.59 -8.17 -3.12
CA LEU A 22 9.97 -8.21 -3.61
C LEU A 22 10.57 -9.63 -3.58
N ASP A 23 10.10 -10.50 -2.69
CA ASP A 23 10.44 -11.93 -2.61
C ASP A 23 9.93 -12.76 -3.80
N ILE A 24 9.41 -12.11 -4.86
CA ILE A 24 9.23 -12.78 -6.16
C ILE A 24 10.57 -12.97 -6.90
N ASP A 25 11.67 -12.46 -6.32
CA ASP A 25 13.05 -12.57 -6.78
C ASP A 25 13.24 -12.01 -8.21
N ASP A 26 13.88 -12.78 -9.08
CA ASP A 26 14.16 -12.44 -10.48
C ASP A 26 12.90 -12.13 -11.29
N ARG A 27 11.72 -12.59 -10.85
CA ARG A 27 10.44 -12.28 -11.50
C ARG A 27 10.08 -10.80 -11.42
N ILE A 28 10.71 -10.01 -10.55
CA ILE A 28 10.54 -8.55 -10.55
C ILE A 28 10.97 -7.94 -11.89
N LEU A 29 12.01 -8.50 -12.52
CA LEU A 29 12.48 -8.07 -13.84
C LEU A 29 11.46 -8.37 -14.93
N LYS A 30 10.65 -9.42 -14.77
CA LYS A 30 9.52 -9.70 -15.67
C LYS A 30 8.34 -8.80 -15.37
N LEU A 31 8.12 -8.45 -14.10
CA LEU A 31 6.99 -7.61 -13.69
C LEU A 31 7.13 -6.19 -14.24
N VAL A 32 8.31 -5.58 -14.18
CA VAL A 32 8.57 -4.24 -14.75
C VAL A 32 8.44 -4.19 -16.27
N GLU A 33 8.48 -5.34 -16.95
CA GLU A 33 8.14 -5.43 -18.39
C GLU A 33 6.63 -5.44 -18.65
N LEU A 34 5.81 -5.76 -17.65
CA LEU A 34 4.35 -5.88 -17.77
C LEU A 34 3.59 -4.67 -17.24
N VAL A 35 4.13 -3.98 -16.24
CA VAL A 35 3.48 -2.84 -15.57
C VAL A 35 4.46 -1.68 -15.38
N ASP A 36 3.91 -0.47 -15.29
CA ASP A 36 4.67 0.70 -14.81
C ASP A 36 4.29 0.98 -13.35
N PHE A 37 5.27 1.21 -12.48
CA PHE A 37 5.00 1.66 -11.12
C PHE A 37 4.78 3.17 -11.08
N ASP A 38 3.68 3.58 -10.47
CA ASP A 38 3.42 4.96 -10.04
C ASP A 38 3.77 5.07 -8.54
N LYS A 39 3.26 6.09 -7.84
CA LYS A 39 3.50 6.35 -6.39
C LYS A 39 3.65 5.06 -5.57
N SER A 40 4.86 4.85 -5.04
CA SER A 40 5.25 3.66 -4.28
C SER A 40 6.28 4.00 -3.19
N PRO A 41 6.25 3.35 -2.01
CA PRO A 41 7.28 3.54 -0.99
C PRO A 41 8.66 3.01 -1.39
N VAL A 42 8.76 2.24 -2.48
CA VAL A 42 10.04 1.74 -3.02
C VAL A 42 10.59 2.58 -4.17
N ASP A 43 9.96 3.72 -4.49
CA ASP A 43 10.44 4.70 -5.46
C ASP A 43 10.41 6.13 -4.91
N ASP A 44 10.79 7.10 -5.76
CA ASP A 44 10.86 8.51 -5.40
C ASP A 44 9.64 9.34 -5.81
N ILE A 45 8.59 8.71 -6.35
CA ILE A 45 7.36 9.37 -6.79
C ILE A 45 6.49 9.69 -5.57
N LYS A 46 6.37 10.98 -5.21
CA LYS A 46 5.63 11.41 -4.01
C LYS A 46 4.14 11.66 -4.23
N GLU A 47 3.77 11.99 -5.47
CA GLU A 47 2.39 12.28 -5.88
C GLU A 47 2.00 11.40 -7.07
N PHE A 48 0.71 11.08 -7.21
CA PHE A 48 0.22 10.32 -8.36
C PHE A 48 0.55 11.04 -9.67
N THR A 49 1.23 10.36 -10.59
CA THR A 49 1.54 10.94 -11.91
C THR A 49 0.42 10.74 -12.93
N GLY A 50 -0.60 9.97 -12.56
CA GLY A 50 -1.82 9.75 -13.33
C GLY A 50 -2.70 8.68 -12.72
N ARG A 51 -3.76 8.32 -13.44
CA ARG A 51 -4.70 7.27 -13.02
C ARG A 51 -4.05 5.89 -13.10
N CYS A 52 -4.20 5.09 -12.04
CA CYS A 52 -3.63 3.76 -11.91
C CYS A 52 -4.70 2.68 -12.11
N ALA A 53 -4.33 1.59 -12.78
CA ALA A 53 -5.22 0.46 -12.95
C ALA A 53 -5.43 -0.28 -11.62
N VAL A 54 -4.37 -0.42 -10.82
CA VAL A 54 -4.38 -1.12 -9.53
C VAL A 54 -3.64 -0.33 -8.46
N GLY A 55 -4.24 -0.22 -7.28
CA GLY A 55 -3.60 0.25 -6.05
C GLY A 55 -3.48 -0.88 -5.03
N LEU A 56 -2.26 -1.18 -4.60
CA LEU A 56 -1.96 -2.17 -3.55
C LEU A 56 -1.79 -1.47 -2.20
N ILE A 57 -2.63 -1.82 -1.23
CA ILE A 57 -2.63 -1.19 0.10
C ILE A 57 -2.15 -2.19 1.14
N GLU A 58 -0.96 -1.96 1.70
CA GLU A 58 -0.51 -2.63 2.91
C GLU A 58 -0.89 -1.80 4.14
N GLY A 59 -1.30 -2.48 5.22
CA GLY A 59 -1.54 -1.85 6.52
C GLY A 59 -2.93 -1.23 6.66
N GLY A 60 -3.37 -1.12 7.92
CA GLY A 60 -4.63 -0.44 8.28
C GLY A 60 -4.45 1.07 8.42
N CYS A 61 -5.46 1.78 8.94
CA CYS A 61 -5.33 3.19 9.30
C CYS A 61 -5.14 3.36 10.82
N CYS A 62 -4.02 3.93 11.27
CA CYS A 62 -3.77 4.19 12.70
C CYS A 62 -3.74 5.68 13.06
N ASN A 63 -3.71 6.57 12.07
CA ASN A 63 -3.72 8.03 12.21
C ASN A 63 -4.46 8.71 11.02
N GLU A 64 -4.64 10.03 11.09
CA GLU A 64 -5.34 10.80 10.05
C GLU A 64 -4.62 10.77 8.69
N GLU A 65 -3.29 10.73 8.68
CA GLU A 65 -2.51 10.70 7.44
C GLU A 65 -2.77 9.42 6.66
N ASN A 66 -2.84 8.28 7.34
CA ASN A 66 -3.21 7.02 6.68
C ASN A 66 -4.60 7.09 6.02
N VAL A 67 -5.55 7.77 6.65
CA VAL A 67 -6.90 7.94 6.08
C VAL A 67 -6.85 8.84 4.85
N ARG A 68 -6.05 9.92 4.87
CA ARG A 68 -5.85 10.81 3.72
C ARG A 68 -5.21 10.06 2.55
N VAL A 69 -4.12 9.34 2.80
CA VAL A 69 -3.42 8.52 1.80
C VAL A 69 -4.36 7.45 1.23
N LEU A 70 -5.14 6.74 2.05
CA LEU A 70 -6.08 5.72 1.55
C LEU A 70 -7.17 6.33 0.65
N LYS A 71 -7.69 7.50 0.99
CA LYS A 71 -8.65 8.23 0.15
C LYS A 71 -8.02 8.68 -1.17
N ASP A 72 -6.81 9.21 -1.12
CA ASP A 72 -6.02 9.59 -2.31
C ASP A 72 -5.86 8.39 -3.26
N PHE A 73 -5.50 7.21 -2.72
CA PHE A 73 -5.46 5.97 -3.50
C PHE A 73 -6.81 5.56 -4.10
N ARG A 74 -7.92 5.75 -3.36
CA ARG A 74 -9.27 5.44 -3.85
C ARG A 74 -9.73 6.34 -4.98
N GLU A 75 -9.28 7.60 -5.01
CA GLU A 75 -9.58 8.55 -6.08
C GLU A 75 -8.76 8.26 -7.34
N HIS A 76 -7.51 7.81 -7.19
CA HIS A 76 -6.56 7.63 -8.30
C HIS A 76 -6.48 6.20 -8.86
N CYS A 77 -7.04 5.19 -8.20
CA CYS A 77 -6.98 3.79 -8.63
C CYS A 77 -8.36 3.25 -9.06
N ASP A 78 -8.39 2.53 -10.19
CA ASP A 78 -9.61 1.85 -10.64
C ASP A 78 -9.95 0.67 -9.72
N ILE A 79 -8.96 -0.19 -9.47
CA ILE A 79 -9.04 -1.33 -8.56
C ILE A 79 -8.16 -1.08 -7.33
N LEU A 80 -8.70 -1.38 -6.16
CA LEU A 80 -8.01 -1.27 -4.88
C LEU A 80 -7.97 -2.64 -4.21
N ILE A 81 -6.78 -3.04 -3.75
CA ILE A 81 -6.54 -4.35 -3.16
C ILE A 81 -5.93 -4.17 -1.76
N SER A 82 -6.61 -4.69 -0.74
CA SER A 82 -6.04 -4.84 0.59
C SER A 82 -5.04 -6.01 0.59
N VAL A 83 -3.77 -5.72 0.87
CA VAL A 83 -2.69 -6.70 0.89
C VAL A 83 -2.25 -6.95 2.33
N GLY A 84 -2.43 -8.19 2.78
CA GLY A 84 -2.02 -8.65 4.11
C GLY A 84 -3.03 -8.40 5.23
N ASP A 85 -2.84 -9.11 6.33
CA ASP A 85 -3.79 -9.15 7.46
C ASP A 85 -4.03 -7.77 8.08
N CYS A 86 -3.00 -6.92 8.17
CA CYS A 86 -3.14 -5.56 8.66
C CYS A 86 -4.12 -4.73 7.84
N ALA A 87 -4.13 -4.87 6.51
CA ALA A 87 -5.04 -4.13 5.63
C ALA A 87 -6.46 -4.71 5.60
N ILE A 88 -6.61 -6.01 5.89
CA ILE A 88 -7.90 -6.72 5.84
C ILE A 88 -8.63 -6.64 7.18
N MET A 89 -7.92 -6.91 8.29
CA MET A 89 -8.50 -7.09 9.63
C MET A 89 -7.85 -6.20 10.70
N GLY A 90 -6.86 -5.37 10.35
CA GLY A 90 -6.15 -4.49 11.27
C GLY A 90 -4.89 -5.11 11.91
N GLY A 91 -4.76 -6.43 11.90
CA GLY A 91 -3.56 -7.18 12.30
C GLY A 91 -3.04 -6.88 13.71
N ILE A 92 -1.74 -7.09 13.92
CA ILE A 92 -1.04 -6.81 15.19
C ILE A 92 -1.28 -5.37 15.68
N PRO A 93 -1.22 -4.31 14.83
CA PRO A 93 -1.50 -2.95 15.28
C PRO A 93 -2.88 -2.77 15.93
N ALA A 94 -3.90 -3.53 15.51
CA ALA A 94 -5.24 -3.45 16.06
C ALA A 94 -5.37 -4.04 17.47
N MET A 95 -4.38 -4.79 17.98
CA MET A 95 -4.39 -5.28 19.36
C MET A 95 -4.41 -4.13 20.39
N ARG A 96 -3.88 -2.95 20.01
CA ARG A 96 -3.94 -1.75 20.86
C ARG A 96 -5.37 -1.25 21.10
N ASN A 97 -6.35 -1.67 20.29
CA ASN A 97 -7.74 -1.23 20.43
C ASN A 97 -8.38 -1.69 21.76
N MET A 98 -7.74 -2.61 22.48
CA MET A 98 -8.16 -3.08 23.79
C MET A 98 -7.69 -2.18 24.95
N VAL A 99 -6.86 -1.17 24.68
CA VAL A 99 -6.35 -0.23 25.68
C VAL A 99 -6.58 1.23 25.24
N PRO A 100 -6.78 2.18 26.18
CA PRO A 100 -6.89 3.59 25.82
C PRO A 100 -5.64 4.10 25.10
N LEU A 101 -5.82 4.88 24.03
CA LEU A 101 -4.71 5.40 23.22
C LEU A 101 -3.63 6.11 24.03
N LYS A 102 -4.02 6.83 25.10
CA LYS A 102 -3.10 7.57 25.98
C LYS A 102 -2.11 6.64 26.70
N GLU A 103 -2.44 5.36 26.88
CA GLU A 103 -1.54 4.37 27.51
C GLU A 103 -0.55 3.75 26.50
N CYS A 104 -0.73 3.98 25.20
CA CYS A 104 0.18 3.52 24.14
C CYS A 104 1.28 4.54 23.78
N LEU A 105 1.28 5.72 24.41
CA LEU A 105 2.19 6.85 24.16
C LEU A 105 3.15 7.02 25.34
#